data_AF-A0A2G6ECJ5-F1
#
_entry.id   AF-A0A2G6ECJ5-F1
#
_cell.length_a   1.000
_cell.length_b   1.000
_cell.length_c   1.000
_cell.angle_alpha   90.00
_cell.angle_beta   90.00
_cell.angle_gamma   90.00
#
_symmetry.space_group_name_H-M   'P 1'
#
loop_
_entity.id
_entity.type
_entity.pdbx_description
1 polymer ?
#
loop_
_entity_poly.entity_id
_entity_poly.type
_entity_poly.pdbx_seq_one_letter_code
_entity_poly.pdbx_strand_id
1 'polypeptide(L)'
;MAATLLISSNWYVFIHAVNIGEILQSSLGYFLVPIINVAIGILVFGEQPNRLKKLAIVVSAAGMMLTFAIAGIVPWLSLIMAMTFGLYGLVRKIASVDSALGLLLETAILLPLAAGYVLLVAEPIADIDATTRNWLWLLGIITVIPLLSMVSAARRIRMSTLGLLQYITPCLHYLAK
;
A
#
# COMPACT_ATOMS: atom_id res chain seq x y z
N MET A 1 8.05 4.18 14.46
CA MET A 1 7.51 5.55 14.24
C MET A 1 7.44 5.90 12.77
N ALA A 2 8.56 6.03 12.03
CA ALA A 2 8.51 6.37 10.59
C ALA A 2 7.66 5.39 9.76
N ALA A 3 7.86 4.07 9.93
CA ALA A 3 7.04 3.06 9.25
C ALA A 3 5.54 3.22 9.57
N THR A 4 5.21 3.42 10.84
CA THR A 4 3.85 3.64 11.34
C THR A 4 3.20 4.86 10.70
N LEU A 5 3.91 5.99 10.63
CA LEU A 5 3.43 7.22 9.98
C LEU A 5 3.18 7.02 8.49
N LEU A 6 4.09 6.32 7.80
CA LEU A 6 3.96 6.06 6.37
C LEU A 6 2.76 5.18 6.06
N ILE A 7 2.60 4.06 6.77
CA ILE A 7 1.47 3.15 6.55
C ILE A 7 0.15 3.79 6.96
N SER A 8 0.09 4.54 8.07
CA SER A 8 -1.14 5.22 8.49
C SER A 8 -1.53 6.36 7.54
N SER A 9 -0.54 7.12 7.04
CA SER A 9 -0.80 8.15 6.03
C SER A 9 -1.31 7.53 4.72
N ASN A 10 -0.76 6.38 4.33
CA ASN A 10 -1.22 5.66 3.16
C ASN A 10 -2.70 5.26 3.28
N TRP A 11 -3.09 4.64 4.39
CA TRP A 11 -4.48 4.28 4.68
C TRP A 11 -5.40 5.50 4.73
N TYR A 12 -4.97 6.57 5.38
CA TYR A 12 -5.75 7.81 5.46
C TYR A 12 -6.01 8.39 4.06
N VAL A 13 -4.98 8.49 3.21
CA VAL A 13 -5.11 9.01 1.84
C VAL A 13 -6.02 8.12 1.00
N PHE A 14 -5.93 6.80 1.16
CA PHE A 14 -6.85 5.88 0.49
C PHE A 14 -8.31 6.11 0.91
N ILE A 15 -8.59 6.18 2.21
CA ILE A 15 -9.93 6.43 2.74
C ILE A 15 -10.44 7.80 2.29
N HIS A 16 -9.59 8.83 2.35
CA HIS A 16 -9.92 10.17 1.89
C HIS A 16 -10.28 10.19 0.40
N ALA A 17 -9.47 9.53 -0.46
CA ALA A 17 -9.72 9.43 -1.89
C ALA A 17 -11.08 8.77 -2.19
N VAL A 18 -11.40 7.68 -1.49
CA VAL A 18 -12.72 7.02 -1.64
C VAL A 18 -13.85 7.94 -1.18
N ASN A 19 -13.68 8.64 -0.06
CA ASN A 19 -14.71 9.53 0.49
C ASN A 19 -15.02 10.74 -0.40
N ILE A 20 -14.03 11.28 -1.14
CA ILE A 20 -14.25 12.39 -2.07
C ILE A 20 -14.64 11.92 -3.49
N GLY A 21 -14.89 10.62 -3.69
CA GLY A 21 -15.29 10.05 -4.99
C GLY A 21 -14.13 9.80 -5.97
N GLU A 22 -12.89 9.98 -5.55
CA GLU A 22 -11.67 9.76 -6.35
C GLU A 22 -11.27 8.26 -6.38
N ILE A 23 -12.24 7.40 -6.70
CA ILE A 23 -12.08 5.94 -6.71
C ILE A 23 -11.02 5.51 -7.72
N LEU A 24 -10.96 6.19 -8.87
CA LEU A 24 -9.95 5.92 -9.90
C LEU A 24 -8.53 6.14 -9.36
N GLN A 25 -8.28 7.27 -8.67
CA GLN A 25 -6.98 7.54 -8.09
C GLN A 25 -6.63 6.56 -6.96
N SER A 26 -7.60 6.18 -6.12
CA SER A 26 -7.40 5.17 -5.07
C SER A 26 -6.99 3.80 -5.64
N SER A 27 -7.60 3.41 -6.76
CA SER A 27 -7.35 2.12 -7.41
C SER A 27 -6.02 2.12 -8.18
N LEU A 28 -5.74 3.18 -8.93
CA LEU A 28 -4.50 3.33 -9.71
C LEU A 28 -3.28 3.72 -8.86
N GLY A 29 -3.48 4.17 -7.61
CA GLY A 29 -2.38 4.46 -6.69
C GLY A 29 -1.48 3.26 -6.45
N TYR A 30 -2.07 2.07 -6.27
CA TYR A 30 -1.30 0.84 -6.03
C TYR A 30 -0.60 0.32 -7.29
N PHE A 31 -1.05 0.72 -8.48
CA PHE A 31 -0.37 0.42 -9.73
C PHE A 31 0.96 1.18 -9.83
N LEU A 32 1.08 2.39 -9.25
CA LEU A 32 2.32 3.16 -9.23
C LEU A 32 3.36 2.61 -8.25
N VAL A 33 2.95 1.84 -7.23
CA VAL A 33 3.84 1.30 -6.19
C VAL A 33 5.02 0.51 -6.77
N PRO A 34 4.82 -0.45 -7.69
CA PRO A 34 5.92 -1.13 -8.38
C PRO A 34 6.99 -0.21 -8.97
N ILE A 35 6.57 0.89 -9.61
CA ILE A 35 7.47 1.87 -10.26
C ILE A 35 8.29 2.56 -9.17
N ILE A 36 7.64 3.02 -8.10
CA ILE A 36 8.30 3.66 -6.97
C ILE A 36 9.27 2.70 -6.28
N ASN A 37 8.89 1.43 -6.06
CA ASN A 37 9.75 0.43 -5.44
C ASN A 37 11.00 0.13 -6.28
N VAL A 38 10.89 0.06 -7.61
CA VAL A 38 12.08 -0.10 -8.45
C VAL A 38 12.93 1.17 -8.44
N ALA A 39 12.33 2.36 -8.49
CA ALA A 39 13.07 3.62 -8.40
C ALA A 39 13.87 3.71 -7.08
N ILE A 40 13.24 3.37 -5.94
CA ILE A 40 13.90 3.25 -4.64
C ILE A 40 15.03 2.22 -4.69
N GLY A 41 14.79 1.05 -5.30
CA GLY A 41 15.81 0.02 -5.49
C GLY A 41 17.07 0.53 -6.22
N ILE A 42 16.88 1.30 -7.29
CA ILE A 42 17.97 1.89 -8.06
C ILE A 42 18.67 3.00 -7.25
N LEU A 43 17.91 3.95 -6.69
CA LEU A 43 18.44 5.15 -6.06
C LEU A 43 19.09 4.90 -4.70
N VAL A 44 18.52 4.00 -3.89
CA VAL A 44 18.97 3.77 -2.50
C VAL A 44 19.92 2.58 -2.41
N PHE A 45 19.67 1.52 -3.16
CA PHE A 45 20.45 0.27 -3.08
C PHE A 45 21.36 0.03 -4.29
N GLY A 46 21.39 0.95 -5.27
CA GLY A 46 22.19 0.78 -6.48
C GLY A 46 21.78 -0.42 -7.33
N GLU A 47 20.54 -0.89 -7.20
CA GLU A 47 20.09 -2.08 -7.94
C GLU A 47 20.12 -1.82 -9.45
N GLN A 48 20.68 -2.76 -10.20
CA GLN A 48 20.68 -2.72 -11.66
C GLN A 48 19.64 -3.71 -12.20
N PRO A 49 18.36 -3.29 -12.36
CA PRO A 49 17.37 -4.16 -12.97
C PRO A 49 17.80 -4.50 -14.40
N ASN A 50 17.57 -5.75 -14.80
CA ASN A 50 17.87 -6.20 -16.17
C ASN A 50 17.04 -5.41 -17.21
N ARG A 51 17.41 -5.52 -18.48
CA ARG A 51 16.76 -4.76 -19.57
C ARG A 51 15.24 -4.99 -19.63
N LEU A 52 14.79 -6.23 -19.41
CA LEU A 52 13.37 -6.57 -19.43
C LEU A 52 12.59 -5.90 -18.29
N LYS A 53 13.14 -5.87 -17.07
CA LYS A 53 12.54 -5.19 -15.93
C LYS A 53 12.40 -3.69 -16.18
N LYS A 54 13.43 -3.06 -16.75
CA LYS A 54 13.38 -1.63 -17.14
C LYS A 54 12.29 -1.37 -18.17
N LEU A 55 12.19 -2.23 -19.20
CA LEU A 55 11.16 -2.10 -20.23
C LEU A 55 9.75 -2.25 -19.63
N ALA A 56 9.52 -3.25 -18.76
CA ALA A 56 8.24 -3.45 -18.09
C ALA A 56 7.79 -2.21 -17.29
N ILE A 57 8.73 -1.55 -16.61
CA ILE A 57 8.45 -0.33 -15.85
C ILE A 57 8.07 0.83 -16.77
N VAL A 58 8.80 1.02 -17.86
CA VAL A 58 8.51 2.10 -18.83
C VAL A 58 7.13 1.89 -19.47
N VAL A 59 6.82 0.65 -19.87
CA VAL A 59 5.51 0.31 -20.45
C VAL A 59 4.39 0.53 -19.44
N SER A 60 4.58 0.11 -18.19
CA SER A 60 3.58 0.29 -17.14
C SER A 60 3.37 1.77 -16.78
N ALA A 61 4.45 2.54 -16.69
CA ALA A 61 4.40 3.99 -16.47
C ALA A 61 3.65 4.70 -17.60
N ALA A 62 3.93 4.35 -18.86
CA ALA A 62 3.24 4.90 -20.02
C ALA A 62 1.75 4.56 -20.01
N GLY A 63 1.38 3.31 -19.71
CA GLY A 63 -0.02 2.89 -19.60
C GLY A 63 -0.79 3.64 -18.52
N MET A 64 -0.19 3.87 -17.35
CA MET A 64 -0.80 4.66 -16.29
C MET A 64 -0.95 6.14 -16.67
N MET A 65 0.11 6.75 -17.22
CA MET A 65 0.04 8.13 -17.68
C MET A 65 -1.05 8.32 -18.73
N LEU A 66 -1.19 7.38 -19.66
CA LEU A 66 -2.27 7.38 -20.65
C LEU A 66 -3.64 7.28 -19.97
N THR A 67 -3.80 6.39 -18.99
CA THR A 67 -5.07 6.23 -18.27
C THR A 67 -5.47 7.51 -17.52
N PHE A 68 -4.52 8.16 -16.85
CA PHE A 68 -4.76 9.44 -16.19
C PHE A 68 -5.05 10.58 -17.18
N ALA A 69 -4.35 10.61 -18.32
CA ALA A 69 -4.59 11.58 -19.37
C ALA A 69 -5.99 11.44 -19.99
N ILE A 70 -6.43 10.21 -20.28
CA ILE A 70 -7.78 9.92 -20.77
C ILE A 70 -8.84 10.32 -19.74
N ALA A 71 -8.56 10.07 -18.46
CA ALA A 71 -9.46 10.45 -17.37
C ALA A 71 -9.49 11.97 -17.09
N GLY A 72 -8.54 12.75 -17.63
CA GLY A 72 -8.43 14.19 -17.37
C GLY A 72 -8.04 14.52 -15.92
N ILE A 73 -7.42 13.57 -15.20
CA ILE A 73 -7.15 13.68 -13.76
C ILE A 73 -5.65 13.73 -13.51
N VAL A 74 -5.22 14.66 -12.66
CA VAL A 74 -3.84 14.69 -12.14
C VAL A 74 -3.70 13.67 -11.00
N PRO A 75 -2.76 12.71 -11.07
CA PRO A 75 -2.71 11.56 -10.16
C PRO A 75 -2.05 11.87 -8.79
N TRP A 76 -2.38 12.98 -8.15
CA TRP A 76 -1.70 13.43 -6.95
C TRP A 76 -1.97 12.51 -5.74
N LEU A 77 -3.20 12.01 -5.56
CA LEU A 77 -3.51 11.03 -4.49
C LEU A 77 -2.80 9.71 -4.76
N SER A 78 -2.82 9.25 -6.01
CA SER A 78 -2.13 8.04 -6.46
C SER A 78 -0.63 8.10 -6.19
N LEU A 79 0.00 9.26 -6.45
CA LEU A 79 1.42 9.49 -6.17
C LEU A 79 1.72 9.48 -4.67
N ILE A 80 0.89 10.13 -3.84
CA ILE A 80 1.06 10.12 -2.38
C ILE A 80 0.96 8.69 -1.84
N MET A 81 -0.04 7.92 -2.28
CA MET A 81 -0.18 6.51 -1.88
C MET A 81 1.04 5.68 -2.33
N ALA A 82 1.47 5.84 -3.57
CA ALA A 82 2.62 5.09 -4.09
C ALA A 82 3.92 5.41 -3.32
N MET A 83 4.15 6.69 -3.05
CA MET A 83 5.31 7.16 -2.31
C MET A 83 5.30 6.71 -0.85
N THR A 84 4.18 6.89 -0.14
CA THR A 84 4.05 6.46 1.25
C THR A 84 4.24 4.95 1.41
N PHE A 85 3.65 4.16 0.51
CA PHE A 85 3.78 2.70 0.57
C PHE A 85 5.18 2.21 0.14
N GLY A 86 5.78 2.84 -0.88
CA GLY A 86 7.15 2.51 -1.29
C GLY A 86 8.18 2.85 -0.23
N LEU A 87 8.05 4.03 0.39
CA LEU A 87 8.89 4.42 1.52
C LEU A 87 8.63 3.54 2.76
N TYR A 88 7.39 3.10 3.00
CA TYR A 88 7.10 2.13 4.05
C TYR A 88 7.89 0.84 3.81
N GLY A 89 7.83 0.30 2.59
CA GLY A 89 8.64 -0.85 2.20
C GLY A 89 10.14 -0.62 2.42
N LEU A 90 10.64 0.56 2.07
CA LEU A 90 12.05 0.92 2.29
C LEU A 90 12.41 0.88 3.76
N VAL A 91 11.62 1.54 4.61
CA VAL A 91 11.83 1.56 6.07
C VAL A 91 11.79 0.14 6.64
N ARG A 92 10.82 -0.69 6.22
CA ARG A 92 10.73 -2.09 6.67
C ARG A 92 11.93 -2.92 6.21
N LYS A 93 12.49 -2.63 5.05
CA LYS A 93 13.67 -3.32 4.52
C LYS A 93 14.95 -3.00 5.30
N ILE A 94 15.14 -1.74 5.70
CA ILE A 94 16.34 -1.31 6.44
C ILE A 94 16.20 -1.47 7.96
N ALA A 95 14.98 -1.60 8.48
CA ALA A 95 14.74 -1.79 9.91
C ALA A 95 15.25 -3.16 10.38
N SER A 96 15.95 -3.16 11.51
CA SER A 96 16.46 -4.36 12.19
C SER A 96 15.42 -5.10 13.04
N VAL A 97 14.16 -4.64 13.03
CA VAL A 97 13.07 -5.20 13.83
C VAL A 97 12.46 -6.41 13.11
N ASP A 98 12.05 -7.43 13.87
CA ASP A 98 11.31 -8.55 13.29
C ASP A 98 10.01 -8.10 12.59
N SER A 99 9.59 -8.81 11.54
CA SER A 99 8.37 -8.49 10.78
C SER A 99 7.15 -8.51 11.68
N ALA A 100 6.99 -9.57 12.49
CA ALA A 100 5.82 -9.74 13.34
C ALA A 100 5.84 -8.73 14.48
N LEU A 101 6.98 -8.59 15.16
CA LEU A 101 7.14 -7.60 16.22
C LEU A 101 6.91 -6.18 15.72
N GLY A 102 7.48 -5.85 14.56
CA GLY A 102 7.36 -4.52 13.99
C GLY A 102 5.93 -4.20 13.54
N LEU A 103 5.20 -5.18 13.00
CA LEU A 103 3.78 -4.99 12.65
C LEU A 103 2.92 -4.86 13.91
N LEU A 104 3.21 -5.64 14.96
CA LEU A 104 2.55 -5.52 16.26
C LEU A 104 2.76 -4.12 16.85
N LEU A 105 3.98 -3.58 16.80
CA LEU A 105 4.27 -2.23 17.26
C LEU A 105 3.55 -1.16 16.43
N GLU A 106 3.51 -1.31 15.11
CA GLU A 106 2.75 -0.42 14.23
C GLU A 106 1.27 -0.40 14.60
N THR A 107 0.65 -1.56 14.77
CA THR A 107 -0.75 -1.69 15.17
C THR A 107 -0.98 -1.18 16.59
N ALA A 108 -0.10 -1.47 17.54
CA ALA A 108 -0.21 -1.00 18.92
C ALA A 108 -0.13 0.52 19.04
N ILE A 109 0.70 1.18 18.22
CA ILE A 109 0.77 2.64 18.16
C ILE A 109 -0.50 3.24 17.53
N LEU A 110 -1.06 2.58 16.51
CA LEU A 110 -2.27 3.07 15.84
C LEU A 110 -3.56 2.79 16.64
N LEU A 111 -3.56 1.75 17.48
CA LEU A 111 -4.72 1.36 18.28
C LEU A 111 -5.33 2.49 19.13
N PRO A 112 -4.56 3.25 19.94
CA PRO A 112 -5.15 4.35 20.71
C PRO A 112 -5.70 5.48 19.84
N LEU A 113 -5.08 5.76 18.69
CA LEU A 113 -5.56 6.77 17.74
C LEU A 113 -6.87 6.32 17.08
N ALA A 114 -6.95 5.06 16.67
CA ALA A 114 -8.16 4.46 16.10
C ALA A 114 -9.29 4.41 17.13
N ALA A 115 -8.99 4.01 18.38
CA ALA A 115 -9.96 4.01 19.47
C ALA A 115 -10.48 5.43 19.76
N GLY A 116 -9.60 6.43 19.81
CA GLY A 116 -9.98 7.83 19.98
C GLY A 116 -10.89 8.32 18.85
N TYR A 117 -10.56 8.01 17.60
CA TYR A 117 -11.41 8.37 16.45
C TYR A 117 -12.81 7.74 16.53
N VAL A 118 -12.88 6.44 16.83
CA VAL A 118 -14.15 5.72 17.00
C VAL A 118 -15.00 6.35 18.10
N LEU A 119 -14.42 6.67 19.25
CA LEU A 119 -15.14 7.27 20.37
C LEU A 119 -15.67 8.68 20.07
N LEU A 120 -15.04 9.41 19.15
CA LEU A 120 -15.39 10.80 18.82
C LEU A 120 -16.36 10.92 17.64
N VAL A 121 -16.31 9.98 16.68
CA VAL A 121 -16.95 10.16 15.36
C VAL A 121 -17.85 8.98 14.98
N ALA A 122 -17.62 7.78 15.52
CA ALA A 122 -18.40 6.61 15.13
C ALA A 122 -19.70 6.49 15.93
N GLU A 123 -20.76 6.07 15.24
CA GLU A 123 -21.94 5.49 15.88
C GLU A 123 -21.50 4.36 16.83
N PRO A 124 -22.22 4.12 17.95
CA PRO A 124 -21.85 3.09 18.90
C PRO A 124 -21.63 1.75 18.19
N ILE A 125 -20.46 1.14 18.37
CA ILE A 125 -20.15 -0.21 17.84
C ILE A 125 -21.21 -1.24 18.27
N ALA A 126 -21.91 -0.97 19.39
CA ALA A 126 -23.02 -1.77 19.89
C ALA A 126 -24.20 -1.88 18.90
N ASP A 127 -24.40 -0.88 18.03
CA ASP A 127 -25.48 -0.86 17.04
C ASP A 127 -25.11 -1.56 15.72
N ILE A 128 -23.86 -2.04 15.58
CA ILE A 128 -23.42 -2.83 14.43
C ILE A 128 -23.99 -4.25 14.56
N ASP A 129 -24.68 -4.71 13.51
CA ASP A 129 -25.25 -6.05 13.46
C ASP A 129 -24.18 -7.15 13.60
N ALA A 130 -24.59 -8.31 14.09
CA ALA A 130 -23.68 -9.42 14.38
C ALA A 130 -22.91 -9.91 13.14
N THR A 131 -23.52 -9.81 11.95
CA THR A 131 -22.91 -10.23 10.69
C THR A 131 -21.78 -9.29 10.32
N THR A 132 -22.05 -7.97 10.32
CA THR A 132 -21.03 -6.94 10.03
C THR A 132 -19.88 -7.03 11.02
N ARG A 133 -20.17 -7.20 12.32
CA ARG A 133 -19.13 -7.37 13.35
C ARG A 133 -18.25 -8.60 13.08
N ASN A 134 -18.82 -9.74 12.69
CA ASN A 134 -18.05 -10.94 12.36
C ASN A 134 -17.16 -10.72 11.13
N TRP A 135 -17.67 -10.03 10.11
CA TRP A 135 -16.88 -9.67 8.94
C TRP A 135 -15.71 -8.74 9.29
N LEU A 136 -15.90 -7.77 10.17
CA LEU A 136 -14.82 -6.88 10.62
C LEU A 136 -13.68 -7.67 11.29
N TRP A 137 -14.00 -8.64 12.16
CA TRP A 137 -12.98 -9.52 12.76
C TRP A 137 -12.23 -10.34 11.73
N LEU A 138 -12.95 -10.94 10.76
CA LEU A 138 -12.34 -11.73 9.70
C LEU A 138 -11.46 -10.88 8.78
N LEU A 139 -11.87 -9.66 8.44
CA LEU A 139 -11.09 -8.73 7.64
C LEU A 139 -9.75 -8.39 8.31
N GLY A 140 -9.73 -8.25 9.64
CA GLY A 140 -8.48 -8.06 10.38
C GLY A 140 -7.50 -9.22 10.19
N ILE A 141 -7.98 -10.46 10.34
CA ILE A 141 -7.18 -11.68 10.14
C ILE A 141 -6.69 -11.78 8.69
N ILE A 142 -7.60 -11.60 7.73
CA ILE A 142 -7.32 -11.66 6.29
C ILE A 142 -6.30 -10.61 5.88
N THR A 143 -6.26 -9.44 6.54
CA THR A 143 -5.34 -8.34 6.22
C THR A 143 -3.95 -8.53 6.83
N VAL A 144 -3.86 -9.07 8.05
CA VAL A 144 -2.58 -9.27 8.74
C VAL A 144 -1.69 -10.27 8.00
N ILE A 145 -2.26 -11.35 7.46
CA ILE A 145 -1.52 -12.40 6.74
C ILE A 145 -0.72 -11.84 5.54
N PRO A 146 -1.33 -11.13 4.57
CA PRO A 146 -0.62 -10.58 3.42
C PRO A 146 0.33 -9.44 3.83
N LEU A 147 -0.02 -8.59 4.80
CA LEU A 147 0.89 -7.54 5.28
C LEU A 147 2.15 -8.14 5.91
N LEU A 148 2.00 -9.13 6.77
CA LEU A 148 3.12 -9.82 7.39
C LEU A 148 4.00 -10.51 6.35
N SER A 149 3.37 -11.15 5.35
CA SER A 149 4.05 -11.78 4.22
C SER A 149 4.83 -10.75 3.39
N MET A 150 4.21 -9.62 3.06
CA MET A 150 4.81 -8.54 2.28
C MET A 150 6.01 -7.93 2.99
N VAL A 151 5.88 -7.58 4.26
CA VAL A 151 6.97 -7.06 5.07
C VAL A 151 8.12 -8.08 5.15
N SER A 152 7.79 -9.35 5.37
CA SER A 152 8.80 -10.41 5.47
C SER A 152 9.54 -10.60 4.17
N ALA A 153 8.84 -10.50 3.02
CA ALA A 153 9.45 -10.49 1.71
C ALA A 153 10.33 -9.25 1.51
N ALA A 154 9.85 -8.05 1.86
CA ALA A 154 10.57 -6.78 1.69
C ALA A 154 11.96 -6.78 2.36
N ARG A 155 12.11 -7.47 3.50
CA ARG A 155 13.40 -7.67 4.19
C ARG A 155 14.36 -8.62 3.47
N ARG A 156 13.85 -9.57 2.69
CA ARG A 156 14.62 -10.70 2.13
C ARG A 156 14.96 -10.53 0.65
N ILE A 157 14.15 -9.77 -0.10
CA ILE A 157 14.31 -9.64 -1.56
C ILE A 157 14.73 -8.23 -1.97
N ARG A 158 15.25 -8.12 -3.20
CA ARG A 158 15.55 -6.84 -3.84
C ARG A 158 14.30 -5.97 -3.98
N MET A 159 14.45 -4.65 -3.83
CA MET A 159 13.31 -3.74 -3.91
C MET A 159 12.67 -3.74 -5.29
N SER A 160 13.49 -3.84 -6.33
CA SER A 160 13.02 -4.03 -7.70
C SER A 160 12.21 -5.31 -7.87
N THR A 161 12.59 -6.41 -7.19
CA THR A 161 11.83 -7.67 -7.24
C THR A 161 10.51 -7.55 -6.48
N LEU A 162 10.50 -6.89 -5.31
CA LEU A 162 9.28 -6.63 -4.54
C LEU A 162 8.27 -5.84 -5.38
N GLY A 163 8.73 -4.75 -6.01
CA GLY A 163 7.87 -3.93 -6.89
C GLY A 163 7.30 -4.74 -8.05
N LEU A 164 8.11 -5.57 -8.71
CA LEU A 164 7.62 -6.38 -9.84
C LEU A 164 6.60 -7.44 -9.41
N LEU A 165 6.78 -8.08 -8.26
CA LEU A 165 5.80 -9.04 -7.74
C LEU A 165 4.46 -8.37 -7.43
N GLN A 166 4.46 -7.09 -7.06
CA GLN A 166 3.24 -6.33 -6.83
C GLN A 166 2.45 -6.05 -8.12
N TYR A 167 3.03 -6.25 -9.32
CA TYR A 167 2.24 -6.25 -10.57
C TYR A 167 1.35 -7.49 -10.74
N ILE A 168 1.54 -8.55 -9.93
CA ILE A 168 0.67 -9.73 -10.01
C ILE A 168 -0.77 -9.35 -9.67
N THR A 169 -0.99 -8.59 -8.60
CA THR A 169 -2.32 -8.16 -8.16
C THR A 169 -3.12 -7.40 -9.23
N PRO A 170 -2.58 -6.36 -9.89
CA PRO A 170 -3.30 -5.68 -10.95
C PRO A 170 -3.51 -6.54 -12.20
N CYS A 171 -2.57 -7.43 -12.54
CA CYS A 171 -2.76 -8.37 -13.64
C CYS A 171 -3.91 -9.36 -13.35
N LEU A 172 -3.99 -9.88 -12.11
CA LEU A 172 -5.08 -10.76 -11.70
C LEU A 172 -6.43 -10.04 -11.71
N HIS A 173 -6.50 -8.80 -11.24
CA HIS A 173 -7.73 -7.99 -11.34
C HIS A 173 -8.20 -7.80 -12.78
N TYR A 174 -7.27 -7.61 -13.71
CA TYR A 174 -7.60 -7.49 -15.12
C TYR A 174 -8.09 -8.81 -15.73
N LEU A 175 -7.47 -9.94 -15.37
CA LEU A 175 -7.87 -11.27 -15.85
C LEU A 175 -9.19 -11.76 -15.25
N ALA A 176 -9.58 -11.25 -14.08
CA ALA A 176 -10.83 -11.57 -13.42
C ALA A 176 -12.04 -10.75 -13.95
N LYS A 177 -11.82 -9.86 -14.92
CA LYS A 177 -12.87 -9.20 -15.70
C LYS A 177 -13.26 -10.05 -16.90
#